data_AF-A0A3M1FLC7-F1
#
_entry.id   AF-A0A3M1FLC7-F1
#
_cell.length_a   1.000
_cell.length_b   1.000
_cell.length_c   1.000
_cell.angle_alpha   90.00
_cell.angle_beta   90.00
_cell.angle_gamma   90.00
#
_symmetry.space_group_name_H-M   'P 1'
#
loop_
_entity.id
_entity.type
_entity.pdbx_description
1 polymer ?
#
loop_
_entity_poly.entity_id
_entity_poly.type
_entity_poly.pdbx_seq_one_letter_code
_entity_poly.pdbx_strand_id
1 'polypeptide(L)' 'MKNAREAGKNVAEEIARAGGLGAGVSREVGKKLGVPEAEVYGVGTFYTLISDRPKTLRVCQGLTCRLFGAQEILDGARA' A
#
# COMPACT_ATOMS: atom_id res chain seq x y z
N MET A 1 6.92 -12.28 22.14
CA MET A 1 5.70 -11.96 21.35
C MET A 1 5.88 -10.56 20.80
N LYS A 2 5.81 -10.36 19.48
CA LYS A 2 5.92 -9.01 18.90
C LYS A 2 4.64 -8.24 19.23
N ASN A 3 4.76 -6.97 19.56
CA ASN A 3 3.60 -6.14 19.90
C ASN A 3 2.73 -5.92 18.65
N ALA A 4 1.40 -5.83 18.79
CA ALA A 4 0.47 -5.66 17.66
C ALA A 4 0.82 -4.45 16.75
N ARG A 5 1.39 -3.37 17.32
CA ARG A 5 1.88 -2.21 16.56
C ARG A 5 3.15 -2.49 15.74
N GLU A 6 4.02 -3.38 16.20
CA GLU A 6 5.22 -3.79 15.47
C GLU A 6 4.87 -4.78 14.36
N ALA A 7 3.90 -5.66 14.61
CA ALA A 7 3.38 -6.58 13.59
C ALA A 7 2.84 -5.80 12.38
N GLY A 8 2.01 -4.76 12.59
CA GLY A 8 1.45 -3.95 11.51
C GLY A 8 2.49 -3.23 10.64
N LYS A 9 3.58 -2.70 11.21
CA LYS A 9 4.67 -2.09 10.44
C LYS A 9 5.39 -3.12 9.56
N ASN A 10 5.70 -4.29 10.14
CA ASN A 10 6.37 -5.37 9.40
C ASN A 10 5.51 -5.94 8.28
N VAL A 11 4.18 -6.01 8.47
CA VAL A 11 3.23 -6.50 7.45
C VAL A 11 3.19 -5.58 6.24
N ALA A 12 3.02 -4.27 6.44
CA ALA A 12 2.93 -3.32 5.32
C ALA A 12 4.23 -3.28 4.49
N GLU A 13 5.39 -3.33 5.15
CA GLU A 13 6.69 -3.39 4.48
C GLU A 13 6.88 -4.67 3.66
N GLU A 14 6.44 -5.82 4.17
CA GLU A 14 6.55 -7.08 3.44
C GLU A 14 5.59 -7.16 2.25
N ILE A 15 4.37 -6.63 2.37
CA ILE A 15 3.46 -6.50 1.22
C ILE A 15 4.07 -5.57 0.16
N ALA A 16 4.69 -4.46 0.57
CA ALA A 16 5.36 -3.55 -0.35
C ALA A 16 6.52 -4.22 -1.09
N ARG A 17 7.34 -5.03 -0.40
CA ARG A 17 8.42 -5.82 -1.02
C ARG A 17 7.91 -6.86 -2.01
N ALA A 18 6.74 -7.43 -1.76
CA ALA A 18 6.07 -8.34 -2.68
C ALA A 18 5.46 -7.64 -3.91
N GLY A 19 5.54 -6.30 -3.99
CA GLY A 19 5.00 -5.51 -5.10
C GLY A 19 3.51 -5.16 -4.97
N GLY A 20 2.89 -5.46 -3.83
CA GLY A 20 1.48 -5.18 -3.56
C GLY A 20 0.71 -6.42 -3.10
N LEU A 21 -0.60 -6.23 -2.87
CA LEU A 21 -1.48 -7.30 -2.39
C LEU A 21 -2.01 -8.21 -3.52
N GLY A 22 -1.09 -8.84 -4.26
CA GLY A 22 -1.42 -9.82 -5.30
C GLY A 22 -1.97 -11.13 -4.76
N ALA A 23 -2.45 -11.99 -5.66
CA ALA A 23 -2.96 -13.31 -5.30
C ALA A 23 -1.92 -14.13 -4.52
N GLY A 24 -2.29 -14.60 -3.32
CA GLY A 24 -1.42 -15.41 -2.47
C GLY A 24 -0.43 -14.64 -1.58
N VAL A 25 -0.24 -13.33 -1.81
CA VAL A 25 0.70 -12.50 -1.01
C VAL A 25 0.28 -12.48 0.45
N SER A 26 -1.02 -12.38 0.76
CA SER A 26 -1.51 -12.37 2.14
C SER A 26 -1.10 -13.63 2.91
N ARG A 27 -1.23 -14.79 2.26
CA ARG A 27 -0.86 -16.08 2.84
C ARG A 27 0.65 -16.23 3.02
N GLU A 28 1.44 -15.80 2.05
CA GLU A 28 2.90 -15.87 2.10
C GLU A 28 3.47 -14.99 3.22
N VAL A 29 3.05 -13.72 3.27
CA VAL A 29 3.46 -12.77 4.30
C VAL A 29 2.99 -13.21 5.68
N GLY A 30 1.77 -13.75 5.79
CA GLY A 30 1.22 -14.29 7.04
C GLY A 30 2.08 -15.43 7.60
N LYS A 31 2.47 -16.38 6.73
CA LYS A 31 3.39 -17.48 7.09
C LYS A 31 4.77 -16.95 7.50
N LYS A 32 5.32 -15.99 6.76
CA LYS A 32 6.66 -15.41 7.01
C LYS A 32 6.73 -14.69 8.35
N LEU A 33 5.69 -13.95 8.71
CA LEU A 33 5.66 -13.11 9.90
C LEU A 33 4.99 -13.78 11.11
N GLY A 34 4.34 -14.93 10.93
CA GLY A 34 3.61 -15.63 11.98
C GLY A 34 2.32 -14.90 12.39
N VAL A 35 1.68 -14.20 11.46
CA VAL A 35 0.43 -13.45 11.67
C VAL A 35 -0.72 -14.04 10.86
N PRO A 36 -1.99 -13.91 11.29
CA PRO A 36 -3.13 -14.41 10.54
C PRO A 36 -3.21 -13.79 9.14
N GLU A 37 -3.55 -14.59 8.13
CA GLU A 37 -3.73 -14.13 6.75
C GLU A 37 -4.74 -12.98 6.65
N ALA A 38 -5.82 -13.01 7.46
CA ALA A 38 -6.82 -11.96 7.52
C ALA A 38 -6.25 -10.61 8.01
N GLU A 39 -5.27 -10.63 8.91
CA GLU A 39 -4.60 -9.41 9.38
C GLU A 39 -3.75 -8.79 8.26
N VAL A 40 -3.02 -9.64 7.52
CA VAL A 40 -2.25 -9.20 6.36
C VAL A 40 -3.14 -8.63 5.27
N TYR A 41 -4.25 -9.30 4.97
CA TYR A 41 -5.23 -8.82 4.01
C TYR A 41 -5.84 -7.47 4.44
N GLY A 42 -6.17 -7.32 5.72
CA GLY A 42 -6.68 -6.07 6.28
C GLY A 42 -5.69 -4.92 6.12
N VAL A 43 -4.41 -5.14 6.43
CA VAL A 43 -3.35 -4.12 6.25
C VAL A 43 -3.15 -3.79 4.76
N GLY A 44 -3.06 -4.81 3.91
CA GLY A 44 -2.81 -4.64 2.48
C GLY A 44 -3.93 -3.92 1.73
N THR A 45 -5.18 -4.09 2.17
CA THR A 45 -6.34 -3.41 1.57
C THR A 45 -6.56 -2.00 2.14
N PHE A 46 -6.14 -1.75 3.39
CA PHE A 46 -6.29 -0.45 4.03
C PHE A 46 -5.38 0.62 3.43
N TYR A 47 -4.11 0.28 3.16
CA TYR A 47 -3.13 1.25 2.68
C TYR A 47 -3.12 1.36 1.15
N THR A 48 -3.58 2.50 0.63
CA THR A 48 -3.57 2.82 -0.80
C THR A 48 -2.17 2.86 -1.44
N LEU A 49 -1.10 2.80 -0.64
CA LEU A 49 0.27 2.78 -1.14
C LEU A 49 0.69 1.41 -1.69
N ILE A 50 0.15 0.34 -1.12
CA ILE A 50 0.57 -1.06 -1.35
C ILE A 50 -0.51 -1.90 -2.04
N SER A 51 -1.50 -1.24 -2.67
CA SER A 51 -2.59 -1.93 -3.35
C SER A 51 -2.10 -2.75 -4.54
N ASP A 52 -2.86 -3.79 -4.88
CA ASP A 52 -2.65 -4.76 -5.96
C ASP A 52 -2.37 -4.16 -7.36
N ARG A 53 -2.68 -2.87 -7.58
CA ARG A 53 -2.32 -2.17 -8.83
C ARG A 53 -1.17 -1.20 -8.59
N PRO A 54 0.04 -1.48 -9.09
CA PRO A 54 1.14 -0.52 -9.01
C PRO A 54 0.76 0.72 -9.84
N LYS A 55 0.50 1.84 -9.16
CA LYS A 55 0.43 3.14 -9.83
C LYS A 55 1.86 3.60 -10.06
N THR A 56 2.30 3.58 -11.31
CA THR A 56 3.63 4.04 -11.73
C THR A 56 3.85 5.53 -11.47
N LEU A 57 2.77 6.32 -11.40
CA LEU A 57 2.79 7.74 -11.09
C LEU A 57 1.68 8.11 -10.09
N ARG A 58 2.00 8.96 -9.11
CA ARG A 58 1.04 9.52 -8.15
C ARG A 58 1.18 11.03 -8.12
N VAL A 59 0.08 11.76 -8.35
CA VAL A 59 0.03 13.22 -8.23
C VAL A 59 -0.68 13.59 -6.93
N CYS A 60 -0.07 14.50 -6.15
CA CYS A 60 -0.66 14.99 -4.91
C CYS A 60 -1.98 15.73 -5.18
N GLN A 61 -3.05 15.35 -4.49
CA GLN A 61 -4.36 16.01 -4.59
C GLN A 61 -4.76 16.74 -3.31
N GLY A 62 -3.81 16.97 -2.39
CA GLY A 62 -4.04 17.80 -1.21
C GLY A 62 -4.35 19.26 -1.60
N LEU A 63 -4.98 20.01 -0.69
CA LEU A 63 -5.46 21.37 -0.96
C LEU A 63 -4.35 22.26 -1.54
N THR A 64 -3.19 22.33 -0.88
CA THR A 64 -2.05 23.12 -1.34
C THR A 64 -1.63 22.70 -2.75
N CYS A 65 -1.44 21.41 -3.00
CA CYS A 65 -1.07 20.92 -4.33
C CYS A 65 -2.08 21.36 -5.40
N ARG A 66 -3.39 21.27 -5.11
CA ARG A 66 -4.42 21.72 -6.05
C ARG A 66 -4.40 23.22 -6.31
N LEU A 67 -4.13 24.05 -5.30
CA LEU A 67 -3.98 25.50 -5.47
C LEU A 67 -2.76 25.88 -6.33
N PHE A 68 -1.74 25.02 -6.38
CA PHE A 68 -0.48 25.24 -7.09
C PHE A 68 -0.35 24.39 -8.37
N GLY A 69 -1.46 23.99 -8.99
CA GLY A 69 -1.45 23.43 -10.35
C GLY A 69 -1.30 21.91 -10.44
N ALA A 70 -1.63 21.17 -9.37
CA ALA A 70 -1.56 19.70 -9.43
C ALA A 70 -2.59 19.06 -10.38
N GLN A 71 -3.66 19.79 -10.74
CA GLN A 71 -4.68 19.26 -11.66
C GLN A 71 -4.14 19.17 -13.08
N GLU A 72 -3.42 20.20 -13.53
CA GLU A 72 -2.75 20.30 -14.81
C GLU A 72 -1.69 19.21 -14.97
N ILE A 73 -0.92 18.95 -13.90
CA ILE A 73 0.05 17.84 -13.86
C ILE A 73 -0.67 16.49 -14.00
N LEU A 74 -1.78 16.30 -13.28
CA LEU A 74 -2.54 15.04 -13.34
C LEU A 74 -3.15 14.81 -14.72
N ASP A 75 -3.68 15.86 -15.35
CA ASP A 75 -4.30 15.77 -16.68
C ASP A 75 -3.24 15.55 -17.77
N GLY A 76 -2.08 16.21 -17.67
CA GLY A 76 -0.95 15.96 -18.56
C GLY A 76 -0.39 14.53 -18.43
N ALA A 77 -0.47 13.92 -17.26
CA ALA A 77 -0.01 12.54 -17.04
C ALA A 77 -1.01 11.45 -17.47
N ARG A 78 -2.25 11.84 -17.82
CA ARG A 78 -3.29 10.92 -18.29
C ARG A 78 -3.37 10.82 -19.82
N ALA A 79 -2.79 11.80 -20.52
CA ALA A 79 -2.67 11.85 -21.98
C ALA A 79 -1.56 10.90 -22.47
#